data_AF-A0A496D2M2-F1
#
_entry.id   AF-A0A496D2M2-F1
#
_cell.length_a   1.000
_cell.length_b   1.000
_cell.length_c   1.000
_cell.angle_alpha   90.00
_cell.angle_beta   90.00
_cell.angle_gamma   90.00
#
_symmetry.space_group_name_H-M   'P 1'
#
loop_
_entity.id
_entity.type
_entity.pdbx_description
1 polymer ?
#
loop_
_entity_poly.entity_id
_entity_poly.type
_entity_poly.pdbx_seq_one_letter_code
_entity_poly.pdbx_strand_id
1 'polypeptide(L)'
;MKNTSQAIDDSFLLSAMQHGDKKAYGTLFRRYYPMLCTYANRFVSLEDAEEIVQDVMLWLWENREIQTFNTSFSQYLYKAVYHKCINQLTRQQSQLRAETRFYEYMLEMLQDTDFYQTEELKKHIFEAIHALPPSYREAFVMHRFENKSYKEIAEILQVSTQTVNYRIQQALKQLRVSLKDYLPIIFLLLPKNLLS
;
A
#
# COMPACT_ATOMS: atom_id res chain seq x y z
N MET A 1 -8.06 -0.44 23.34
CA MET A 1 -7.11 -1.17 24.23
C MET A 1 -6.54 -2.47 23.63
N LYS A 2 -7.20 -3.14 22.66
CA LYS A 2 -6.67 -4.37 22.05
C LYS A 2 -5.47 -4.17 21.09
N ASN A 3 -5.38 -3.04 20.38
CA ASN A 3 -4.34 -2.80 19.37
C ASN A 3 -2.90 -2.72 19.92
N THR A 4 -2.70 -2.19 21.12
CA THR A 4 -1.34 -1.97 21.66
C THR A 4 -0.69 -3.27 22.16
N SER A 5 -1.45 -4.17 22.80
CA SER A 5 -0.93 -5.48 23.23
C SER A 5 -0.64 -6.41 22.06
N GLN A 6 -1.44 -6.35 20.99
CA GLN A 6 -1.22 -7.15 19.79
C GLN A 6 0.06 -6.74 19.04
N ALA A 7 0.32 -5.42 18.94
CA ALA A 7 1.52 -4.90 18.28
C ALA A 7 2.82 -5.25 19.04
N ILE A 8 2.78 -5.28 20.38
CA ILE A 8 3.91 -5.69 21.22
C ILE A 8 4.18 -7.19 21.08
N ASP A 9 3.13 -8.01 21.02
CA ASP A 9 3.23 -9.46 20.79
C ASP A 9 3.80 -9.79 19.40
N ASP A 10 3.36 -9.08 18.36
CA ASP A 10 3.89 -9.27 17.00
C ASP A 10 5.36 -8.87 16.88
N SER A 11 5.79 -7.77 17.51
CA SER A 11 7.20 -7.36 17.56
C SER A 11 8.11 -8.48 18.09
N PHE A 12 7.70 -9.12 19.19
CA PHE A 12 8.44 -10.23 19.78
C PHE A 12 8.47 -11.46 18.86
N LEU A 13 7.31 -11.84 18.31
CA LEU A 13 7.21 -12.96 17.37
C LEU A 13 8.02 -12.73 16.10
N LEU A 14 8.08 -11.49 15.61
CA LEU A 14 8.88 -11.13 14.44
C LEU A 14 10.36 -11.25 14.75
N SER A 15 10.82 -10.69 15.87
CA SER A 15 12.23 -10.81 16.26
C SER A 15 12.63 -12.28 16.40
N ALA A 16 11.80 -13.11 17.05
CA ALA A 16 12.06 -14.54 17.16
C ALA A 16 12.08 -15.24 15.78
N MET A 17 11.14 -14.90 14.89
CA MET A 17 11.11 -15.41 13.51
C MET A 17 12.38 -15.03 12.74
N GLN A 18 12.87 -13.79 12.85
CA GLN A 18 14.09 -13.33 12.18
C GLN A 18 15.32 -14.16 12.58
N HIS A 19 15.35 -14.67 13.81
CA HIS A 19 16.39 -15.58 14.31
C HIS A 19 16.11 -17.06 13.99
N GLY A 20 15.12 -17.36 13.14
CA GLY A 20 14.83 -18.72 12.65
C GLY A 20 13.84 -19.51 13.51
N ASP A 21 13.11 -18.89 14.46
CA ASP A 21 12.10 -19.59 15.24
C ASP A 21 10.87 -19.94 14.40
N LYS A 22 10.77 -21.23 14.04
CA LYS A 22 9.64 -21.80 13.29
C LYS A 22 8.32 -21.73 14.05
N LYS A 23 8.32 -21.77 15.38
CA LYS A 23 7.10 -21.65 16.19
C LYS A 23 6.57 -20.23 16.14
N ALA A 24 7.46 -19.24 16.21
CA ALA A 24 7.09 -17.84 16.08
C ALA A 24 6.46 -17.56 14.70
N TYR A 25 7.11 -18.04 13.62
CA TYR A 25 6.53 -18.00 12.27
C TYR A 25 5.16 -18.69 12.20
N GLY A 26 5.04 -19.92 12.74
CA GLY A 26 3.77 -20.65 12.73
C GLY A 26 2.64 -19.93 13.47
N THR A 27 2.95 -19.17 14.52
CA THR A 27 1.99 -18.32 15.23
C THR A 27 1.56 -17.13 14.38
N LEU A 28 2.51 -16.42 13.76
CA LEU A 28 2.21 -15.32 12.83
C LEU A 28 1.39 -15.83 11.62
N PHE A 29 1.74 -16.99 11.06
CA PHE A 29 1.03 -17.61 9.95
C PHE A 29 -0.42 -17.90 10.30
N ARG A 30 -0.68 -18.64 11.39
CA ARG A 30 -2.06 -18.95 11.82
C ARG A 30 -2.88 -17.71 12.13
N ARG A 31 -2.25 -16.66 12.63
CA ARG A 31 -2.89 -15.39 12.94
C ARG A 31 -3.31 -14.65 11.67
N TYR A 32 -2.39 -14.47 10.73
CA TYR A 32 -2.58 -13.58 9.59
C TYR A 32 -3.16 -14.26 8.35
N TYR A 33 -2.84 -15.53 8.09
CA TYR A 33 -3.23 -16.22 6.87
C TYR A 33 -4.74 -16.16 6.57
N PRO A 34 -5.66 -16.50 7.50
CA PRO A 34 -7.10 -16.49 7.18
C PRO A 34 -7.64 -15.09 6.87
N MET A 35 -7.12 -14.06 7.57
CA MET A 35 -7.52 -12.68 7.35
C MET A 35 -7.01 -12.17 6.00
N LEU A 36 -5.77 -12.51 5.64
CA LEU A 36 -5.18 -12.15 4.36
C LEU A 36 -5.87 -12.86 3.19
N CYS A 37 -6.25 -14.15 3.31
CA CYS A 37 -7.00 -14.85 2.27
C CYS A 37 -8.39 -14.23 2.07
N THR A 38 -9.08 -13.92 3.18
CA THR A 38 -10.39 -13.22 3.12
C THR A 38 -10.26 -11.87 2.43
N TYR A 39 -9.19 -11.14 2.71
CA TYR A 39 -8.89 -9.86 2.09
C TYR A 39 -8.55 -10.00 0.59
N ALA A 40 -7.67 -10.93 0.21
CA ALA A 40 -7.27 -11.18 -1.18
C ALA A 40 -8.45 -11.64 -2.06
N ASN A 41 -9.38 -12.42 -1.51
CA ASN A 41 -10.59 -12.89 -2.20
C ASN A 41 -11.57 -11.74 -2.54
N ARG A 42 -11.32 -10.51 -2.09
CA ARG A 42 -12.05 -9.33 -2.56
C ARG A 42 -11.64 -8.91 -3.97
N PHE A 43 -10.46 -9.35 -4.44
CA PHE A 43 -9.87 -8.95 -5.72
C PHE A 43 -9.75 -10.10 -6.71
N VAL A 44 -9.41 -11.29 -6.23
CA VAL A 44 -9.15 -12.48 -7.04
C VAL A 44 -10.03 -13.65 -6.58
N SER A 45 -10.00 -14.77 -7.29
CA SER A 45 -10.70 -15.98 -6.85
C SER A 45 -10.16 -16.47 -5.51
N LEU A 46 -10.92 -17.29 -4.79
CA LEU A 46 -10.46 -17.85 -3.51
C LEU A 46 -9.19 -18.70 -3.68
N GLU A 47 -9.09 -19.47 -4.77
CA GLU A 47 -7.90 -20.29 -5.08
C GLU A 47 -6.67 -19.40 -5.30
N ASP A 48 -6.80 -18.36 -6.12
CA ASP A 48 -5.73 -17.37 -6.34
C ASP A 48 -5.36 -16.62 -5.05
N ALA A 49 -6.36 -16.29 -4.21
CA ALA A 49 -6.14 -15.61 -2.94
C ALA A 49 -5.28 -16.46 -2.00
N GLU A 50 -5.59 -17.75 -1.87
CA GLU A 50 -4.83 -18.68 -1.04
C GLU A 50 -3.39 -18.85 -1.55
N GLU A 51 -3.21 -18.98 -2.86
CA GLU A 51 -1.89 -19.07 -3.50
C GLU A 51 -1.05 -17.81 -3.25
N ILE A 52 -1.62 -16.63 -3.52
CA ILE A 52 -0.95 -15.34 -3.30
C ILE A 52 -0.51 -15.17 -1.85
N VAL A 53 -1.40 -15.46 -0.90
CA VAL A 53 -1.10 -15.30 0.53
C VAL A 53 -0.04 -16.30 0.96
N GLN A 54 -0.11 -17.55 0.48
CA GLN A 54 0.89 -18.56 0.75
C GLN A 54 2.27 -18.15 0.23
N ASP A 55 2.32 -17.57 -0.97
CA ASP A 55 3.51 -16.98 -1.57
C ASP A 55 4.12 -15.84 -0.72
N VAL A 56 3.29 -14.89 -0.26
CA VAL A 56 3.76 -13.79 0.60
C VAL A 56 4.34 -14.33 1.89
N MET A 57 3.64 -15.27 2.53
CA MET A 57 4.07 -15.86 3.79
C MET A 57 5.35 -16.70 3.63
N LEU A 58 5.48 -17.46 2.54
CA LEU A 58 6.70 -18.20 2.23
C LEU A 58 7.87 -17.26 2.00
N TRP A 59 7.68 -16.22 1.18
CA TRP A 59 8.70 -15.22 0.92
C TRP A 59 9.15 -14.53 2.21
N LEU A 60 8.21 -14.23 3.11
CA LEU A 60 8.51 -13.67 4.43
C LEU A 60 9.43 -14.59 5.24
N TRP A 61 9.17 -15.90 5.25
CA TRP A 61 10.00 -16.88 5.95
C TRP A 61 11.39 -17.04 5.32
N GLU A 62 11.47 -17.10 3.99
CA GLU A 62 12.73 -17.26 3.27
C GLU A 62 13.65 -16.04 3.46
N ASN A 63 13.07 -14.85 3.48
CA ASN A 63 13.79 -13.59 3.58
C ASN A 63 13.81 -13.03 5.02
N ARG A 64 13.45 -13.84 6.03
CA ARG A 64 13.24 -13.41 7.42
C ARG A 64 14.42 -12.61 8.00
N GLU A 65 15.66 -12.98 7.67
CA GLU A 65 16.87 -12.39 8.28
C GLU A 65 17.15 -10.95 7.83
N ILE A 66 16.61 -10.53 6.68
CA ILE A 66 16.89 -9.23 6.05
C ILE A 66 15.70 -8.27 6.08
N GLN A 67 14.55 -8.70 6.62
CA GLN A 67 13.35 -7.85 6.66
C GLN A 67 13.51 -6.70 7.65
N THR A 68 13.30 -5.48 7.16
CA THR A 68 13.11 -4.29 8.02
C THR A 68 11.74 -3.69 7.73
N PHE A 69 10.89 -3.63 8.76
CA PHE A 69 9.53 -3.11 8.62
C PHE A 69 9.50 -1.64 9.05
N ASN A 70 9.22 -0.75 8.10
CA ASN A 70 9.06 0.69 8.35
C ASN A 70 7.63 1.08 8.76
N THR A 71 6.74 0.09 8.83
CA THR A 71 5.30 0.15 9.18
C THR A 71 4.99 -0.98 10.15
N SER A 72 3.74 -1.05 10.66
CA SER A 72 3.32 -2.24 11.40
C SER A 72 3.37 -3.48 10.50
N PHE A 73 3.55 -4.65 11.11
CA PHE A 73 3.69 -5.91 10.39
C PHE A 73 2.41 -6.32 9.66
N SER A 74 1.25 -6.09 10.26
CA SER A 74 -0.04 -6.28 9.59
C SER A 74 -0.12 -5.44 8.31
N GLN A 75 0.15 -4.13 8.39
CA GLN A 75 0.14 -3.24 7.23
C GLN A 75 1.09 -3.69 6.12
N TYR A 76 2.27 -4.18 6.51
CA TYR A 76 3.23 -4.73 5.55
C TYR A 76 2.63 -5.93 4.79
N LEU A 77 2.03 -6.88 5.52
CA LEU A 77 1.43 -8.08 4.93
C LEU A 77 0.25 -7.77 4.00
N TYR A 78 -0.68 -6.93 4.45
CA TYR A 78 -1.81 -6.52 3.62
C TYR A 78 -1.35 -5.84 2.33
N LYS A 79 -0.35 -4.94 2.43
CA LYS A 79 0.24 -4.28 1.26
C LYS A 79 0.90 -5.27 0.31
N ALA A 80 1.68 -6.22 0.82
CA ALA A 80 2.34 -7.24 0.00
C ALA A 80 1.33 -8.12 -0.75
N VAL A 81 0.28 -8.58 -0.05
CA VAL A 81 -0.80 -9.39 -0.63
C VAL A 81 -1.58 -8.61 -1.68
N TYR A 82 -1.96 -7.37 -1.39
CA TYR A 82 -2.62 -6.48 -2.33
C TYR A 82 -1.80 -6.31 -3.62
N HIS A 83 -0.52 -5.98 -3.51
CA HIS A 83 0.34 -5.81 -4.69
C HIS A 83 0.41 -7.07 -5.55
N LYS A 84 0.47 -8.26 -4.94
CA LYS A 84 0.42 -9.52 -5.69
C LYS A 84 -0.93 -9.73 -6.37
N CYS A 85 -2.06 -9.45 -5.69
CA CYS A 85 -3.40 -9.52 -6.27
C CYS A 85 -3.52 -8.60 -7.51
N ILE A 86 -3.12 -7.34 -7.37
CA ILE A 86 -3.14 -6.39 -8.49
C ILE A 86 -2.19 -6.82 -9.60
N ASN A 87 -0.97 -7.29 -9.29
CA ASN A 87 -0.04 -7.77 -10.30
C ASN A 87 -0.61 -8.96 -11.08
N GLN A 88 -1.27 -9.91 -10.40
CA GLN A 88 -1.95 -11.04 -11.02
C GLN A 88 -3.11 -10.58 -11.91
N LEU A 89 -3.96 -9.68 -11.41
CA LEU A 89 -5.01 -9.04 -12.19
C LEU A 89 -4.45 -8.25 -13.38
N THR A 90 -3.23 -7.69 -13.30
CA THR A 90 -2.59 -6.95 -14.42
C THR A 90 -2.13 -7.89 -15.51
N ARG A 91 -1.58 -9.03 -15.10
CA ARG A 91 -1.16 -10.10 -16.02
C ARG A 91 -2.38 -10.70 -16.71
N GLN A 92 -3.52 -10.78 -16.02
CA GLN A 92 -4.80 -11.19 -16.59
C GLN A 92 -5.47 -10.06 -17.42
N GLN A 93 -5.34 -8.79 -17.02
CA GLN A 93 -5.89 -7.59 -17.69
C GLN A 93 -4.83 -6.83 -18.51
N SER A 94 -4.20 -7.48 -19.50
CA SER A 94 -3.76 -6.75 -20.69
C SER A 94 -4.95 -6.19 -21.53
N GLN A 95 -6.18 -6.22 -20.98
CA GLN A 95 -7.42 -5.80 -21.65
C GLN A 95 -8.24 -4.66 -20.99
N LEU A 96 -8.12 -4.29 -19.71
CA LEU A 96 -8.99 -3.23 -19.12
C LEU A 96 -8.23 -2.33 -18.12
N ARG A 97 -8.23 -1.02 -18.40
CA ARG A 97 -7.20 -0.04 -18.03
C ARG A 97 -7.50 0.73 -16.74
N ALA A 98 -6.49 0.80 -15.87
CA ALA A 98 -6.04 1.91 -15.00
C ALA A 98 -7.03 2.70 -14.10
N GLU A 99 -8.25 3.02 -14.53
CA GLU A 99 -9.19 3.86 -13.78
C GLU A 99 -9.86 3.12 -12.61
N THR A 100 -10.22 1.84 -12.80
CA THR A 100 -10.81 1.00 -11.75
C THR A 100 -9.86 0.79 -10.58
N ARG A 101 -8.56 0.61 -10.88
CA ARG A 101 -7.51 0.35 -9.87
C ARG A 101 -7.24 1.53 -8.97
N PHE A 102 -7.30 2.74 -9.52
CA PHE A 102 -7.11 3.94 -8.71
C PHE A 102 -8.25 4.10 -7.69
N TYR A 103 -9.48 3.82 -8.10
CA TYR A 103 -10.67 3.85 -7.24
C TYR A 103 -10.60 2.82 -6.10
N GLU A 104 -10.22 1.57 -6.41
CA GLU A 104 -10.15 0.48 -5.44
C GLU A 104 -8.98 0.66 -4.45
N TYR A 105 -7.81 1.14 -4.93
CA TYR A 105 -6.66 1.44 -4.09
C TYR A 105 -6.97 2.57 -3.09
N MET A 106 -7.69 3.60 -3.54
CA MET A 106 -8.08 4.75 -2.71
C MET A 106 -9.11 4.37 -1.64
N LEU A 107 -10.11 3.55 -1.98
CA LEU A 107 -11.14 3.09 -1.05
C LEU A 107 -10.55 2.31 0.13
N GLU A 108 -9.43 1.63 -0.07
CA GLU A 108 -8.85 0.73 0.91
C GLU A 108 -7.77 1.39 1.79
N MET A 109 -6.97 2.30 1.23
CA MET A 109 -6.08 3.20 2.00
C MET A 109 -6.84 4.01 3.06
N LEU A 110 -8.11 4.33 2.78
CA LEU A 110 -8.99 5.09 3.67
C LEU A 110 -9.74 4.22 4.69
N GLN A 111 -9.65 2.90 4.61
CA GLN A 111 -10.21 1.96 5.59
C GLN A 111 -9.27 1.69 6.78
N ASP A 112 -7.96 1.97 6.63
CA ASP A 112 -6.92 1.52 7.57
C ASP A 112 -6.47 2.59 8.59
N THR A 113 -7.20 3.72 8.68
CA THR A 113 -7.00 4.75 9.71
C THR A 113 -8.20 4.71 10.66
N ASP A 114 -8.02 4.14 11.86
CA ASP A 114 -9.01 3.99 12.95
C ASP A 114 -10.23 4.92 12.85
N PHE A 115 -11.33 4.43 12.28
CA PHE A 115 -12.75 4.78 12.44
C PHE A 115 -13.24 6.26 12.57
N TYR A 116 -12.42 7.31 12.54
CA TYR A 116 -12.87 8.69 12.80
C TYR A 116 -11.96 9.74 12.16
N GLN A 117 -12.11 9.99 10.86
CA GLN A 117 -12.08 11.35 10.28
C GLN A 117 -13.02 11.31 9.07
N THR A 118 -14.30 11.63 9.33
CA THR A 118 -15.50 11.74 8.46
C THR A 118 -15.40 11.19 7.02
N GLU A 119 -16.40 10.40 6.57
CA GLU A 119 -16.61 10.08 5.14
C GLU A 119 -16.49 11.30 4.20
N GLU A 120 -16.78 12.49 4.72
CA GLU A 120 -16.54 13.79 4.10
C GLU A 120 -15.06 14.08 3.77
N LEU A 121 -14.13 13.75 4.67
CA LEU A 121 -12.70 13.88 4.44
C LEU A 121 -12.19 12.89 3.39
N LYS A 122 -12.66 11.64 3.45
CA LYS A 122 -12.37 10.63 2.42
C LYS A 122 -12.80 11.13 1.04
N LYS A 123 -14.04 11.64 0.97
CA LYS A 123 -14.60 12.26 -0.22
C LYS A 123 -13.77 13.45 -0.69
N HIS A 124 -13.31 14.32 0.20
CA HIS A 124 -12.48 15.47 -0.18
C HIS A 124 -11.08 15.09 -0.67
N ILE A 125 -10.43 14.09 -0.09
CA ILE A 125 -9.17 13.55 -0.62
C ILE A 125 -9.40 12.98 -2.02
N PHE A 126 -10.48 12.23 -2.18
CA PHE A 126 -10.86 11.63 -3.45
C PHE A 126 -11.11 12.69 -4.53
N GLU A 127 -11.91 13.71 -4.22
CA GLU A 127 -12.19 14.86 -5.08
C GLU A 127 -10.91 15.63 -5.41
N ALA A 128 -10.03 15.86 -4.43
CA ALA A 128 -8.77 16.56 -4.64
C ALA A 128 -7.82 15.81 -5.59
N ILE A 129 -7.73 14.49 -5.48
CA ILE A 129 -6.92 13.68 -6.41
C ILE A 129 -7.58 13.61 -7.80
N HIS A 130 -8.92 13.53 -7.86
CA HIS A 130 -9.65 13.61 -9.13
C HIS A 130 -9.55 14.96 -9.83
N ALA A 131 -9.38 16.05 -9.07
CA ALA A 131 -9.17 17.38 -9.61
C ALA A 131 -7.75 17.58 -10.18
N LEU A 132 -6.81 16.65 -9.94
CA LEU A 132 -5.49 16.71 -10.56
C LEU A 132 -5.59 16.47 -12.07
N PRO A 133 -4.78 17.16 -12.89
CA PRO A 133 -4.57 16.80 -14.29
C PRO A 133 -4.19 15.33 -14.42
N PRO A 134 -4.69 14.60 -15.44
CA PRO A 134 -4.50 13.15 -15.56
C PRO A 134 -3.04 12.72 -15.46
N SER A 135 -2.14 13.47 -16.12
CA SER A 135 -0.70 13.19 -16.12
C SER A 135 -0.03 13.38 -14.75
N TYR A 136 -0.56 14.26 -13.90
CA TYR A 136 -0.04 14.50 -12.56
C TYR A 136 -0.55 13.44 -11.61
N ARG A 137 -1.84 13.12 -11.71
CA ARG A 137 -2.51 12.07 -10.98
C ARG A 137 -1.83 10.73 -11.20
N GLU A 138 -1.62 10.35 -12.46
CA GLU A 138 -1.02 9.07 -12.84
C GLU A 138 0.39 8.90 -12.25
N ALA A 139 1.27 9.89 -12.44
CA ALA A 139 2.62 9.86 -11.88
C ALA A 139 2.62 9.84 -10.33
N PHE A 140 1.73 10.63 -9.71
CA PHE A 140 1.57 10.65 -8.26
C PHE A 140 1.11 9.30 -7.73
N VAL A 141 0.12 8.67 -8.36
CA VAL A 141 -0.45 7.39 -7.94
C VAL A 141 0.58 6.28 -8.05
N MET A 142 1.26 6.18 -9.18
CA MET A 142 2.30 5.18 -9.40
C MET A 142 3.42 5.30 -8.38
N HIS A 143 3.84 6.52 -8.05
CA HIS A 143 4.89 6.72 -7.07
C HIS A 143 4.40 6.42 -5.64
N ARG A 144 3.25 6.98 -5.27
CA ARG A 144 2.78 7.02 -3.89
C ARG A 144 2.12 5.73 -3.45
N PHE A 145 1.37 5.10 -4.34
CA PHE A 145 0.55 3.94 -4.06
C PHE A 145 1.17 2.68 -4.64
N GLU A 146 1.70 2.73 -5.86
CA GLU A 146 2.33 1.56 -6.48
C GLU A 146 3.81 1.38 -6.13
N ASN A 147 4.37 2.25 -5.25
CA ASN A 147 5.78 2.26 -4.84
C ASN A 147 6.79 2.31 -6.00
N LYS A 148 6.38 2.76 -7.19
CA LYS A 148 7.28 2.81 -8.34
C LYS A 148 8.31 3.92 -8.17
N SER A 149 9.55 3.59 -8.50
CA SER A 149 10.63 4.57 -8.60
C SER A 149 10.37 5.53 -9.77
N TYR A 150 11.01 6.70 -9.73
CA TYR A 150 10.86 7.68 -10.81
C TYR A 150 11.33 7.12 -12.15
N LYS A 151 12.29 6.19 -12.13
CA LYS A 151 12.79 5.50 -13.31
C LYS A 151 11.75 4.56 -13.90
N GLU A 152 11.12 3.72 -13.07
CA GLU A 152 10.04 2.83 -13.52
C GLU A 152 8.84 3.59 -14.07
N ILE A 153 8.47 4.72 -13.43
CA ILE A 153 7.37 5.56 -13.91
C ILE A 153 7.74 6.22 -15.25
N ALA A 154 8.98 6.70 -15.39
CA ALA A 154 9.48 7.31 -16.62
C ALA A 154 9.43 6.31 -17.80
N GLU A 155 9.81 5.07 -17.54
CA GLU A 155 9.75 3.97 -18.50
C GLU A 155 8.29 3.65 -18.90
N ILE A 156 7.37 3.54 -17.92
CA ILE A 156 5.96 3.20 -18.21
C ILE A 156 5.25 4.34 -18.96
N LEU A 157 5.47 5.58 -18.54
CA LEU A 157 4.81 6.76 -19.12
C LEU A 157 5.54 7.32 -20.35
N GLN A 158 6.66 6.70 -20.76
CA GLN A 158 7.51 7.13 -21.87
C GLN A 158 7.92 8.61 -21.79
N VAL A 159 8.30 9.06 -20.60
CA VAL A 159 8.72 10.44 -20.32
C VAL A 159 10.06 10.45 -19.58
N SER A 160 10.70 11.61 -19.41
CA SER A 160 11.92 11.69 -18.60
C SER A 160 11.63 11.57 -17.10
N THR A 161 12.60 11.06 -16.33
CA THR A 161 12.54 11.05 -14.85
C THR A 161 12.35 12.46 -14.27
N GLN A 162 12.88 13.49 -14.94
CA GLN A 162 12.63 14.90 -14.62
C GLN A 162 11.16 15.28 -14.80
N THR A 163 10.51 14.78 -15.86
CA THR A 163 9.08 14.98 -16.11
C THR A 163 8.24 14.29 -15.03
N VAL A 164 8.62 13.08 -14.62
CA VAL A 164 7.97 12.37 -13.50
C VAL A 164 8.08 13.17 -12.21
N ASN A 165 9.28 13.60 -11.85
CA ASN A 165 9.50 14.43 -10.66
C ASN A 165 8.65 15.70 -10.71
N TYR A 166 8.64 16.40 -11.85
CA TYR A 166 7.81 17.60 -12.04
C TYR A 166 6.33 17.31 -11.82
N ARG A 167 5.78 16.26 -12.45
CA ARG A 167 4.37 15.86 -12.32
C ARG A 167 4.01 15.54 -10.87
N ILE A 168 4.86 14.83 -10.14
CA ILE A 168 4.66 14.50 -8.73
C ILE A 168 4.71 15.77 -7.85
N GLN A 169 5.64 16.68 -8.11
CA GLN A 169 5.72 17.95 -7.38
C GLN A 169 4.49 18.83 -7.63
N GLN A 170 3.98 18.89 -8.87
CA GLN A 170 2.75 19.62 -9.17
C GLN A 170 1.52 18.99 -8.50
N ALA A 171 1.41 17.65 -8.52
CA ALA A 171 0.35 16.94 -7.80
C ALA A 171 0.37 17.29 -6.30
N LEU A 172 1.53 17.20 -5.64
CA LEU A 172 1.69 17.53 -4.23
C LEU A 172 1.33 18.99 -3.92
N LYS A 173 1.73 19.94 -4.80
CA LYS A 173 1.39 21.35 -4.64
C LYS A 173 -0.12 21.57 -4.67
N GLN A 174 -0.82 20.96 -5.61
CA GLN A 174 -2.26 21.11 -5.77
C GLN A 174 -3.05 20.39 -4.66
N LEU A 175 -2.59 19.22 -4.23
CA LEU A 175 -3.16 18.50 -3.09
C LEU A 175 -2.98 19.28 -1.78
N ARG A 176 -1.84 19.92 -1.54
CA ARG A 176 -1.62 20.77 -0.36
C ARG A 176 -2.60 21.93 -0.28
N VAL A 177 -2.93 22.55 -1.42
CA VAL A 177 -3.91 23.65 -1.45
C VAL A 177 -5.32 23.12 -1.21
N SER A 178 -5.66 22.00 -1.83
CA SER A 178 -7.01 21.41 -1.75
C SER A 178 -7.31 20.76 -0.41
N LEU A 179 -6.28 20.29 0.31
CA LEU A 179 -6.39 19.61 1.60
C LEU A 179 -5.80 20.44 2.75
N LYS A 180 -5.64 21.76 2.56
CA LYS A 180 -5.01 22.67 3.52
C LYS A 180 -5.68 22.65 4.90
N ASP A 181 -6.99 22.39 4.96
CA ASP A 181 -7.75 22.35 6.21
C ASP A 181 -7.60 20.99 6.95
N TYR A 182 -6.85 20.06 6.34
CA TYR A 182 -6.57 18.71 6.82
C TYR A 182 -5.07 18.45 7.00
N LEU A 183 -4.35 19.47 7.52
CA LEU A 183 -2.89 19.51 7.72
C LEU A 183 -2.23 18.22 8.26
N PRO A 184 -2.80 17.48 9.23
CA PRO A 184 -2.19 16.25 9.73
C PRO A 184 -1.98 15.17 8.64
N ILE A 185 -2.83 15.14 7.61
CA ILE A 185 -2.80 14.13 6.54
C ILE A 185 -1.84 14.52 5.40
N ILE A 186 -1.56 15.82 5.22
CA ILE A 186 -0.52 16.27 4.30
C ILE A 186 0.82 15.63 4.69
N PHE A 187 1.11 15.53 5.99
CA PHE A 187 2.30 14.84 6.49
C PHE A 187 2.31 13.33 6.18
N LEU A 188 1.13 12.69 6.16
CA LEU A 188 1.01 11.29 5.76
C LEU A 188 1.33 11.10 4.28
N LEU A 189 0.89 12.02 3.41
CA LEU A 189 1.04 11.94 1.95
C LEU A 189 2.42 12.35 1.43
N LEU A 190 3.22 13.06 2.22
CA LEU A 190 4.57 13.49 1.82
C LEU A 190 5.60 12.36 1.96
N PRO A 191 6.58 12.27 1.04
CA PRO A 191 7.74 11.41 1.25
C PRO A 191 8.54 11.92 2.45
N LYS A 192 9.00 11.00 3.32
CA LYS A 192 9.79 11.31 4.54
C LYS A 192 11.06 12.13 4.28
N ASN A 193 11.52 12.18 3.03
CA ASN A 193 12.78 12.81 2.62
C ASN A 193 12.64 14.31 2.28
N LEU A 194 11.46 14.91 2.43
CA LEU A 194 11.21 16.33 2.13
C LEU A 194 11.01 17.20 3.39
N LEU A 195 11.30 16.64 4.57
CA LEU A 195 11.22 17.30 5.88
C LEU A 195 12.57 17.34 6.61
N SER A 196 13.67 17.04 5.89
CA SER A 196 15.05 17.26 6.31
C SER A 196 15.64 18.46 5.59
#